data_AF-A0A6G4U5U4-F1
#
_entry.id   AF-A0A6G4U5U4-F1
#
_cell.length_a   1.000
_cell.length_b   1.000
_cell.length_c   1.000
_cell.angle_alpha   90.00
_cell.angle_beta   90.00
_cell.angle_gamma   90.00
#
_symmetry.space_group_name_H-M   'P 1'
#
loop_
_entity.id
_entity.type
_entity.pdbx_description
1 polymer ?
#
loop_
_entity_poly.entity_id
_entity_poly.type
_entity_poly.pdbx_seq_one_letter_code
_entity_poly.pdbx_strand_id
1 'polypeptide(L)' 'LGVGAAGLVRLLDVDRVLIGGRTVLGAPETYLAGVRDELAGGGEAAGCELAPRGGRLVAEGAAELALAALFGRGPAI' A
#
# COMPACT_ATOMS: atom_id res chain seq x y z
N LEU A 1 3.26 -12.75 3.14
CA LEU A 1 2.83 -11.40 2.70
C LEU A 1 1.31 -11.36 2.52
N GLY A 2 0.73 -12.19 1.65
CA GLY A 2 -0.72 -12.26 1.40
C GLY A 2 -1.57 -12.31 2.66
N VAL A 3 -1.37 -13.30 3.54
CA VAL A 3 -2.13 -13.45 4.81
C VAL A 3 -2.11 -12.17 5.65
N GLY A 4 -0.94 -11.53 5.76
CA GLY A 4 -0.80 -10.29 6.51
C GLY A 4 -1.54 -9.12 5.85
N ALA A 5 -1.46 -9.00 4.53
CA ALA A 5 -2.18 -7.98 3.77
C ALA A 5 -3.70 -8.16 3.90
N ALA A 6 -4.23 -9.37 3.73
CA ALA A 6 -5.65 -9.67 3.92
C ALA A 6 -6.10 -9.39 5.36
N GLY A 7 -5.26 -9.73 6.35
CA GLY A 7 -5.51 -9.39 7.75
C GLY A 7 -5.66 -7.88 7.98
N LEU A 8 -4.78 -7.07 7.40
CA LEU A 8 -4.87 -5.61 7.49
C LEU A 8 -6.08 -5.04 6.74
N VAL A 9 -6.39 -5.57 5.55
CA VAL A 9 -7.59 -5.19 4.80
C VAL A 9 -8.84 -5.39 5.65
N ARG A 10 -8.99 -6.55 6.28
CA ARG A 10 -10.14 -6.83 7.16
C ARG A 10 -10.16 -5.97 8.42
N LEU A 11 -9.00 -5.80 9.04
CA LEU A 11 -8.92 -5.10 10.33
C LEU A 11 -9.15 -3.58 10.18
N LEU A 12 -8.65 -3.02 9.09
CA LEU A 12 -8.65 -1.57 8.85
C LEU A 12 -9.72 -1.12 7.85
N ASP A 13 -10.44 -2.05 7.23
CA ASP A 13 -11.46 -1.80 6.21
C ASP A 13 -10.93 -0.91 5.06
N VAL A 14 -9.79 -1.32 4.49
CA VAL A 14 -9.12 -0.57 3.41
C VAL A 14 -9.36 -1.19 2.05
N ASP A 15 -9.66 -0.35 1.06
CA ASP A 15 -9.98 -0.79 -0.31
C ASP A 15 -8.74 -1.10 -1.16
N ARG A 16 -7.55 -0.72 -0.70
CA ARG A 16 -6.31 -0.81 -1.50
C ARG A 16 -5.10 -1.19 -0.66
N VAL A 17 -4.23 -2.00 -1.28
CA VAL A 17 -2.94 -2.42 -0.75
C VAL A 17 -1.86 -2.06 -1.77
N LEU A 18 -0.90 -1.23 -1.36
CA LEU A 18 0.30 -0.93 -2.13
C LEU A 18 1.49 -1.71 -1.57
N ILE A 19 2.16 -2.49 -2.44
CA ILE A 19 3.36 -3.25 -2.06
C ILE A 19 4.60 -2.71 -2.75
N GLY A 20 5.71 -2.65 -2.03
CA GLY A 20 6.97 -2.13 -2.53
C GLY A 20 8.17 -2.68 -1.77
N GLY A 21 9.34 -2.12 -2.06
CA GLY A 21 10.61 -2.57 -1.49
C GLY A 21 11.42 -3.44 -2.45
N ARG A 22 12.72 -3.57 -2.15
CA ARG A 22 13.70 -4.19 -3.05
C ARG A 22 13.34 -5.62 -3.45
N THR A 23 12.89 -6.43 -2.49
CA THR A 23 12.55 -7.83 -2.73
C THR A 23 11.31 -7.97 -3.61
N VAL A 24 10.28 -7.16 -3.36
CA VAL A 24 9.04 -7.15 -4.17
C VAL A 24 9.35 -6.73 -5.60
N LEU A 25 10.15 -5.67 -5.78
CA LEU A 25 10.55 -5.19 -7.10
C LEU A 25 11.48 -6.15 -7.86
N GLY A 26 12.08 -7.14 -7.18
CA GLY A 26 12.86 -8.19 -7.81
C GLY A 26 12.02 -9.28 -8.47
N ALA A 27 10.74 -9.43 -8.08
CA ALA A 27 9.80 -10.39 -8.66
C ALA A 27 8.33 -9.91 -8.52
N PRO A 28 7.97 -8.75 -9.10
CA PRO A 28 6.73 -8.04 -8.75
C PRO A 28 5.46 -8.85 -8.97
N GLU A 29 5.40 -9.62 -10.04
CA GLU A 29 4.24 -10.38 -10.50
C GLU A 29 3.94 -11.53 -9.53
N THR A 30 4.97 -12.21 -9.03
CA THR A 30 4.82 -13.30 -8.04
C THR A 30 4.21 -12.77 -6.74
N TYR A 31 4.68 -11.61 -6.28
CA TYR A 31 4.16 -10.98 -5.07
C TYR A 31 2.74 -10.45 -5.25
N LEU A 32 2.44 -9.81 -6.38
CA LEU A 32 1.09 -9.34 -6.70
C LEU A 32 0.10 -10.51 -6.79
N ALA A 33 0.46 -11.57 -7.51
CA ALA A 33 -0.38 -12.77 -7.63
C ALA A 33 -0.67 -13.37 -6.25
N GLY A 34 0.36 -13.65 -5.46
CA GLY A 34 0.17 -14.28 -4.15
C GLY A 34 -0.63 -13.44 -3.15
N VAL A 35 -0.57 -12.10 -3.24
CA VAL A 35 -1.42 -11.24 -2.40
C VAL A 35 -2.86 -11.22 -2.91
N ARG A 36 -3.07 -11.13 -4.23
CA ARG A 36 -4.40 -11.15 -4.84
C ARG A 36 -5.12 -12.48 -4.62
N ASP A 37 -4.39 -13.59 -4.71
CA ASP A 37 -4.94 -14.93 -4.46
C ASP A 37 -5.44 -15.06 -3.01
N GLU A 38 -4.69 -14.54 -2.05
CA GLU A 38 -5.11 -14.55 -0.64
C GLU A 38 -6.35 -13.68 -0.41
N LEU A 39 -6.37 -12.46 -0.97
CA LEU A 39 -7.53 -11.55 -0.86
C LEU A 39 -8.78 -12.15 -1.52
N ALA A 40 -8.62 -12.79 -2.69
CA ALA A 40 -9.73 -13.48 -3.34
C ALA A 40 -10.23 -14.67 -2.50
N GLY A 41 -9.31 -15.41 -1.86
CA GLY A 41 -9.64 -16.54 -1.00
C GLY A 41 -10.42 -16.17 0.26
N GLY A 42 -10.21 -14.97 0.81
CA GLY A 42 -10.96 -14.43 1.94
C GLY A 42 -12.21 -13.64 1.55
N GLY A 43 -12.46 -13.44 0.25
CA GLY A 43 -13.60 -12.68 -0.27
C GLY A 43 -13.43 -11.16 -0.20
N GLU A 44 -12.22 -10.67 0.07
CA GLU A 44 -11.92 -9.25 0.08
C GLU A 44 -11.83 -8.69 -1.35
N ALA A 45 -12.55 -7.60 -1.62
CA ALA A 45 -12.53 -6.92 -2.93
C ALA A 45 -11.37 -5.92 -3.10
N ALA A 46 -10.48 -5.82 -2.10
CA ALA A 46 -9.42 -4.84 -2.07
C ALA A 46 -8.44 -5.00 -3.24
N GLY A 47 -8.09 -3.90 -3.89
CA GLY A 47 -7.10 -3.89 -4.97
C GLY A 47 -5.69 -4.03 -4.44
N CYS A 48 -4.83 -4.78 -5.14
CA CYS A 48 -3.40 -4.87 -4.82
C CYS A 48 -2.55 -4.40 -6.01
N GLU A 49 -1.68 -3.42 -5.77
CA GLU A 49 -0.86 -2.74 -6.78
C GLU A 49 0.56 -2.49 -6.27
N LEU A 50 1.51 -2.22 -7.18
CA LEU A 50 2.84 -1.78 -6.79
C LEU A 50 2.79 -0.32 -6.31
N ALA A 51 3.57 -0.05 -5.27
CA ALA A 51 3.89 1.29 -4.82
C ALA A 51 4.38 2.15 -6.00
N PRO A 52 3.70 3.27 -6.33
CA PRO A 52 4.13 4.15 -7.40
C PRO A 52 5.48 4.79 -7.03
N ARG A 53 6.28 5.16 -8.04
CA ARG A 53 7.57 5.86 -7.87
C ARG A 53 8.69 5.07 -7.18
N GLY A 54 8.49 3.76 -6.98
CA GLY A 54 9.54 2.82 -6.60
C GLY A 54 10.27 3.22 -5.32
N GLY A 55 11.61 3.20 -5.35
CA GLY A 55 12.45 3.47 -4.17
C GLY A 55 12.34 4.88 -3.59
N ARG A 56 11.75 5.85 -4.30
CA ARG A 56 11.59 7.22 -3.82
C ARG A 56 10.27 7.48 -3.11
N LEU A 57 9.30 6.56 -3.18
CA LEU A 57 7.96 6.77 -2.62
C LEU A 57 8.00 7.23 -1.16
N VAL A 58 8.85 6.60 -0.35
CA VAL A 58 8.96 6.92 1.09
C VAL A 58 9.53 8.32 1.30
N ALA A 59 10.57 8.70 0.55
CA ALA A 59 11.18 10.01 0.67
C ALA A 59 10.22 11.13 0.20
N GLU A 60 9.51 10.90 -0.90
CA GLU A 60 8.52 11.84 -1.41
C GLU A 60 7.31 11.96 -0.48
N GLY A 61 6.77 10.86 0.01
CA GLY A 61 5.69 10.88 1.00
C GLY A 61 6.11 11.54 2.31
N ALA A 62 7.36 11.33 2.75
CA ALA A 62 7.90 12.03 3.92
C ALA A 62 8.04 13.53 3.68
N ALA A 63 8.49 13.94 2.49
CA ALA A 63 8.55 15.35 2.12
C ALA A 63 7.14 15.96 2.06
N GLU A 64 6.16 15.27 1.47
CA GLU A 64 4.76 15.69 1.46
C GLU A 64 4.22 15.86 2.88
N LEU A 65 4.46 14.90 3.79
CA LEU A 65 4.04 15.01 5.20
C LEU A 65 4.68 16.21 5.91
N ALA A 66 5.99 16.42 5.72
CA ALA A 66 6.70 17.55 6.30
C ALA A 66 6.17 18.89 5.78
N LEU A 67 5.85 18.97 4.48
CA LEU A 67 5.34 20.17 3.83
C LEU A 67 3.84 20.39 4.05
N ALA A 68 3.06 19.34 4.32
CA ALA A 68 1.63 19.44 4.58
C ALA A 68 1.31 20.29 5.81
N ALA A 69 2.19 20.34 6.81
CA ALA A 69 2.04 21.25 7.94
C ALA A 69 2.12 22.75 7.55
N LEU A 70 2.84 23.06 6.47
CA LEU A 70 3.06 24.43 5.98
C LEU A 70 2.06 24.82 4.90
N PHE A 71 1.60 23.86 4.09
CA PHE A 71 0.82 24.11 2.88
C PHE A 71 -0.52 23.35 2.82
N GLY A 72 -0.79 22.45 3.77
CA GLY A 72 -2.04 21.72 3.87
C GLY A 72 -3.13 22.61 4.49
N ARG A 73 -4.36 22.53 3.97
CA ARG A 73 -5.54 22.98 4.72
C ARG A 73 -5.64 22.11 5.97
N GLY A 74 -5.17 22.62 7.12
CA GLY A 74 -5.38 21.97 8.40
C GLY A 74 -6.87 21.70 8.64
N PRO A 75 -7.23 20.74 9.52
CA PRO A 75 -8.62 20.60 9.92
C PRO A 75 -9.12 21.96 10.41
N ALA A 76 -10.33 22.36 10.00
CA ALA A 76 -11.00 23.48 10.62
C ALA A 76 -11.10 23.17 12.12
N ILE A 77 -10.33 23.91 12.93
CA ILE A 77 -10.43 23.87 14.39
C ILE A 77 -11.74 24.49 14.86
#